data_AF-A0A8H3P056-F1
#
_entry.id   AF-A0A8H3P056-F1
#
_cell.length_a   1.000
_cell.length_b   1.000
_cell.length_c   1.000
_cell.angle_alpha   90.00
_cell.angle_beta   90.00
_cell.angle_gamma   90.00
#
_symmetry.space_group_name_H-M   'P 1'
#
loop_
_entity.id
_entity.type
_entity.pdbx_description
1 polymer ?
#
loop_
_entity_poly.entity_id
_entity_poly.type
_entity_poly.pdbx_seq_one_letter_code
_entity_poly.pdbx_strand_id
1 'polypeptide(L)'
;MYLALVSIGMPEQTVNLDFNIGLEDLWLTNLPLGIIAQYKTRNIFDPTRSCTCKKILNVSWKFSFGDGSSASGTVLGTDTIIFVQLQAVCTLIDNRETVIALGEDVYYPPINNSEVFWLFDSASVIVNRKLITRRGHKAIADIGMMLASVDDGTCQVIYDAIPGVYYDEDS
;
A
#
# COMPACT_ATOMS: atom_id res chain seq x y z
N MET A 1 3.95 0.14 6.99
CA MET A 1 4.73 0.89 5.99
C MET A 1 5.98 0.13 5.66
N TYR A 2 6.14 -0.27 4.41
CA TYR A 2 7.32 -0.98 3.92
C TYR A 2 7.95 -0.14 2.80
N LEU A 3 9.17 0.33 3.03
CA LEU A 3 9.88 1.17 2.06
C LEU A 3 10.78 0.30 1.18
N ALA A 4 10.72 0.53 -0.13
CA ALA A 4 11.62 -0.05 -1.11
C ALA A 4 12.46 1.03 -1.80
N LEU A 5 13.71 0.68 -2.12
CA LEU A 5 14.63 1.57 -2.83
C LEU A 5 14.31 1.53 -4.33
N VAL A 6 14.15 2.71 -4.93
CA VAL A 6 13.89 2.86 -6.37
C VAL A 6 14.79 3.94 -6.95
N SER A 7 15.43 3.66 -8.09
CA SER A 7 16.25 4.63 -8.84
C SER A 7 15.40 5.39 -9.86
N ILE A 8 15.53 6.72 -9.87
CA ILE A 8 14.72 7.60 -10.72
C ILE A 8 15.59 8.65 -11.41
N GLY A 9 15.32 8.89 -12.68
CA GLY A 9 15.98 9.91 -13.50
C GLY A 9 17.39 9.53 -13.97
N MET A 10 18.03 10.47 -14.68
CA MET A 10 19.41 10.33 -15.16
C MET A 10 20.24 11.61 -14.89
N PRO A 11 21.37 11.53 -14.17
CA PRO A 11 21.87 10.37 -13.44
C PRO A 11 20.89 9.93 -12.34
N GLU A 12 20.94 8.65 -11.98
CA GLU A 12 19.98 8.03 -11.06
C GLU A 12 20.00 8.66 -9.67
N GLN A 13 18.81 8.92 -9.14
CA GLN A 13 18.56 9.32 -7.76
C GLN A 13 17.80 8.19 -7.05
N THR A 14 18.44 7.53 -6.09
CA THR A 14 17.79 6.47 -5.31
C THR A 14 16.92 7.07 -4.21
N VAL A 15 15.63 6.73 -4.20
CA VAL A 15 14.65 7.20 -3.22
C VAL A 15 13.97 6.03 -2.51
N ASN A 16 13.46 6.28 -1.30
CA ASN A 16 12.63 5.32 -0.58
C ASN A 16 11.17 5.55 -0.96
N LEU A 17 10.50 4.52 -1.46
CA LEU A 17 9.09 4.54 -1.83
C LEU A 17 8.29 3.56 -0.99
N ASP A 18 7.13 4.01 -0.50
CA ASP A 18 6.11 3.14 0.08
C ASP A 18 5.26 2.57 -1.05
N PHE A 19 5.33 1.27 -1.26
CA PHE A 19 4.48 0.60 -2.25
C PHE A 19 3.12 0.34 -1.62
N ASN A 20 2.08 1.00 -2.11
CA ASN A 20 0.71 0.78 -1.66
C ASN A 20 -0.14 0.28 -2.84
N ILE A 21 -0.47 -1.02 -2.85
CA ILE A 21 -1.31 -1.64 -3.90
C ILE A 21 -2.79 -1.25 -3.83
N GLY A 22 -3.21 -0.56 -2.75
CA GLY A 22 -4.52 0.06 -2.62
C GLY A 22 -4.59 1.46 -3.25
N LEU A 23 -3.50 1.97 -3.84
CA LEU A 23 -3.47 3.24 -4.56
C LEU A 23 -3.06 3.01 -6.01
N GLU A 24 -3.66 3.78 -6.92
CA GLU A 24 -3.38 3.69 -8.37
C GLU A 24 -2.17 4.52 -8.79
N ASP A 25 -1.79 5.51 -7.99
CA ASP A 25 -0.82 6.53 -8.35
C ASP A 25 0.45 6.47 -7.51
N LEU A 26 1.61 6.62 -8.17
CA LEU A 26 2.90 6.80 -7.53
C LEU A 26 3.24 8.29 -7.44
N TRP A 27 3.49 8.77 -6.22
CA TRP A 27 3.82 10.18 -5.96
C TRP A 27 5.23 10.33 -5.38
N LEU A 28 6.01 11.23 -5.96
CA LEU A 28 7.28 11.70 -5.39
C LEU A 28 7.09 13.13 -4.92
N THR A 29 7.47 13.42 -3.68
CA THR A 29 7.38 14.78 -3.16
C THR A 29 8.62 15.57 -3.60
N ASN A 30 8.41 16.79 -4.09
CA ASN A 30 9.45 17.81 -4.16
C ASN A 30 9.00 18.96 -3.25
N LEU A 31 9.42 18.88 -1.98
CA LEU A 31 9.03 19.85 -0.96
C LEU A 31 9.90 21.12 -1.07
N PRO A 32 9.39 22.31 -0.71
CA PRO A 32 10.21 23.50 -0.57
C PRO A 32 11.40 23.25 0.38
N LEU A 33 12.56 23.85 0.09
CA LEU A 33 13.81 23.65 0.88
C LEU A 33 13.63 23.86 2.39
N GLY A 34 12.80 24.82 2.80
CA GLY A 34 12.50 25.08 4.22
C GLY A 34 11.68 23.99 4.90
N ILE A 35 10.90 23.22 4.14
CA ILE A 35 10.18 22.03 4.61
C ILE A 35 11.13 20.83 4.61
N ILE A 36 11.93 20.65 3.55
CA ILE A 36 12.97 19.60 3.47
C ILE A 36 13.91 19.67 4.69
N ALA A 37 14.35 20.88 5.07
CA ALA A 37 15.26 21.08 6.19
C ALA A 37 14.68 20.63 7.55
N GLN A 38 13.34 20.54 7.68
CA GLN A 38 12.66 20.07 8.90
C GLN A 38 12.64 18.53 8.99
N TYR A 39 12.60 17.84 7.84
CA TYR A 39 12.61 16.39 7.77
C TYR A 39 14.06 15.88 7.62
N LYS A 40 14.69 15.50 8.74
CA LYS A 40 16.09 15.03 8.82
C LYS A 40 16.40 13.72 8.07
N THR A 41 15.52 13.23 7.20
CA THR A 41 15.60 11.91 6.57
C THR A 41 15.58 11.94 5.04
N ARG A 42 16.78 11.67 4.51
CA ARG A 42 17.25 10.95 3.30
C ARG A 42 16.33 10.79 2.08
N ASN A 43 16.90 11.21 0.93
CA ASN A 43 16.59 10.83 -0.45
C ASN A 43 15.28 11.38 -1.04
N ILE A 44 15.16 12.69 -1.11
CA ILE A 44 14.12 13.38 -1.89
C ILE A 44 14.57 13.47 -3.35
N PHE A 45 13.66 13.16 -4.27
CA PHE A 45 13.90 13.28 -5.70
C PHE A 45 13.93 14.75 -6.14
N ASP A 46 15.02 15.19 -6.78
CA ASP A 46 15.14 16.52 -7.37
C ASP A 46 14.99 16.42 -8.91
N PRO A 47 13.85 16.85 -9.47
CA PRO A 47 13.60 16.78 -10.91
C PRO A 47 14.55 17.65 -11.73
N THR A 48 15.20 18.66 -11.12
CA THR A 48 16.15 19.54 -11.84
C THR A 48 17.51 18.88 -12.05
N ARG A 49 17.80 17.80 -11.31
CA ARG A 49 19.04 17.03 -11.40
C ARG A 49 18.94 15.83 -12.34
N SER A 50 17.80 15.66 -13.01
CA SER A 50 17.58 14.60 -14.01
C SER A 50 17.44 15.20 -15.41
N CYS A 51 18.28 14.75 -16.35
CA CYS A 51 18.21 15.16 -17.75
C CYS A 51 17.07 14.49 -18.54
N THR A 52 16.47 13.43 -17.99
CA THR A 52 15.31 12.73 -18.56
C THR A 52 13.97 13.29 -18.08
N CYS A 53 13.99 14.20 -17.09
CA CYS A 53 12.79 14.84 -16.57
C CYS A 53 12.15 15.76 -17.62
N LYS A 54 10.89 15.49 -17.95
CA LYS A 54 10.06 16.32 -18.83
C LYS A 54 9.09 17.13 -17.98
N LYS A 55 9.29 18.44 -17.93
CA LYS A 55 8.42 19.37 -17.20
C LYS A 55 6.99 19.32 -17.74
N ILE A 56 6.04 19.24 -16.83
CA ILE A 56 4.62 19.39 -17.10
C ILE A 56 4.18 20.67 -16.41
N LEU A 57 3.43 21.52 -17.11
CA LEU A 57 2.93 22.78 -16.56
C LEU A 57 1.44 22.68 -16.29
N ASN A 58 1.00 23.31 -15.20
CA ASN A 58 -0.41 23.51 -14.86
C ASN A 58 -1.23 22.22 -14.64
N VAL A 59 -0.60 21.14 -14.20
CA VAL A 59 -1.29 19.93 -13.76
C VAL A 59 -1.24 19.87 -12.24
N SER A 60 -2.39 19.82 -11.60
CA SER A 60 -2.54 19.64 -10.16
C SER A 60 -3.19 18.29 -9.85
N TRP A 61 -2.93 17.81 -8.65
CA TRP A 61 -3.54 16.59 -8.12
C TRP A 61 -4.04 16.83 -6.70
N LYS A 62 -5.08 16.10 -6.32
CA LYS A 62 -5.60 16.05 -4.97
C LYS A 62 -6.12 14.65 -4.72
N PHE A 63 -5.81 14.14 -3.54
CA PHE A 63 -6.25 12.84 -3.07
C PHE A 63 -6.78 12.97 -1.64
N SER A 64 -7.84 12.23 -1.34
CA SER A 64 -8.39 12.10 0.01
C SER A 64 -8.39 10.62 0.38
N PHE A 65 -7.83 10.32 1.55
CA PHE A 65 -7.81 8.97 2.09
C PHE A 65 -9.14 8.69 2.83
N GLY A 66 -9.46 7.39 3.00
CA GLY A 66 -10.67 6.96 3.71
C GLY A 66 -10.71 7.33 5.19
N ASP A 67 -9.55 7.64 5.80
CA ASP A 67 -9.43 8.14 7.17
C ASP A 67 -9.71 9.65 7.30
N GLY A 68 -10.06 10.33 6.20
CA GLY A 68 -10.34 11.77 6.17
C GLY A 68 -9.11 12.65 5.97
N SER A 69 -7.90 12.08 5.98
CA SER A 69 -6.69 12.82 5.61
C SER A 69 -6.68 13.12 4.10
N SER A 70 -5.92 14.13 3.69
CA SER A 70 -5.80 14.48 2.27
C SER A 70 -4.42 15.00 1.91
N ALA A 71 -4.03 14.79 0.66
CA ALA A 71 -2.80 15.29 0.08
C ALA A 71 -3.12 15.99 -1.24
N SER A 72 -2.35 17.03 -1.58
CA SER A 72 -2.50 17.72 -2.86
C SER A 72 -1.19 18.36 -3.28
N GLY A 73 -1.05 18.62 -4.57
CA GLY A 73 0.15 19.24 -5.11
C GLY A 73 0.06 19.55 -6.60
N THR A 74 1.21 19.97 -7.14
CA THR A 74 1.40 20.23 -8.56
C THR A 74 2.32 19.16 -9.12
N VAL A 75 1.96 18.61 -10.28
CA VAL A 75 2.83 17.70 -11.03
C VAL A 75 3.94 18.53 -11.68
N LEU A 76 5.19 18.30 -11.27
CA LEU A 76 6.33 19.05 -11.77
C LEU A 76 6.88 18.50 -13.10
N GLY A 77 6.62 17.23 -13.40
CA GLY A 77 7.09 16.57 -14.61
C GLY A 77 6.88 15.06 -14.60
N THR A 78 7.31 14.43 -15.69
CA THR A 78 7.44 12.99 -15.83
C THR A 78 8.91 12.64 -15.97
N ASP A 79 9.34 11.51 -15.41
CA ASP A 79 10.72 11.05 -15.54
C ASP A 79 10.77 9.53 -15.75
N THR A 80 11.93 9.04 -16.14
CA THR A 80 12.20 7.62 -16.28
C THR A 80 12.38 7.01 -14.90
N ILE A 81 11.53 6.05 -14.56
CA ILE A 81 11.71 5.18 -13.40
C ILE A 81 12.50 3.97 -13.88
N ILE A 82 13.69 3.77 -13.33
CA ILE A 82 14.48 2.58 -13.61
C ILE A 82 14.45 1.73 -12.35
N PHE A 83 13.78 0.59 -12.45
CA PHE A 83 13.88 -0.47 -11.45
C PHE A 83 15.23 -1.20 -11.63
N VAL A 84 16.34 -0.49 -11.35
CA VAL A 84 17.65 -1.12 -11.28
C VAL A 84 17.63 -1.96 -10.02
N GLN A 85 17.56 -3.28 -10.20
CA GLN A 85 17.61 -4.22 -9.09
C GLN A 85 16.44 -4.01 -8.11
N LEU A 86 15.19 -4.02 -8.62
CA LEU A 86 14.06 -4.36 -7.77
C LEU A 86 14.22 -5.83 -7.34
N GLN A 87 15.05 -6.04 -6.33
CA GLN A 87 14.91 -7.15 -5.40
C GLN A 87 13.88 -6.76 -4.33
N ALA A 88 12.83 -6.01 -4.71
CA ALA A 88 11.54 -6.27 -4.09
C ALA A 88 11.18 -7.67 -4.56
N VAL A 89 11.53 -8.61 -3.71
CA VAL A 89 10.78 -9.83 -3.53
C VAL A 89 9.39 -9.39 -3.04
N CYS A 90 8.60 -8.67 -3.86
CA CYS A 90 7.26 -9.13 -4.14
C CYS A 90 7.46 -10.39 -4.96
N THR A 91 7.93 -11.45 -4.30
CA THR A 91 7.52 -12.71 -4.82
C THR A 91 6.00 -12.70 -4.67
N LEU A 92 5.31 -12.56 -5.80
CA LEU A 92 4.41 -13.63 -6.15
C LEU A 92 5.27 -14.87 -6.11
N ILE A 93 5.40 -15.42 -4.91
CA ILE A 93 6.17 -16.62 -4.79
C ILE A 93 5.21 -17.64 -5.37
N ASP A 94 5.50 -18.09 -6.58
CA ASP A 94 5.57 -19.52 -6.72
C ASP A 94 6.73 -19.99 -5.81
N ASN A 95 6.55 -19.88 -4.48
CA ASN A 95 7.51 -20.42 -3.54
C ASN A 95 7.14 -21.86 -3.56
N ARG A 96 7.63 -22.58 -4.56
CA ARG A 96 7.58 -24.01 -4.49
C ARG A 96 8.12 -24.44 -3.11
N GLU A 97 9.07 -23.73 -2.50
CA GLU A 97 9.56 -23.98 -1.14
C GLU A 97 8.62 -23.58 0.01
N THR A 98 7.89 -22.44 -0.02
CA THR A 98 6.87 -22.10 1.02
C THR A 98 5.59 -22.92 0.87
N VAL A 99 5.14 -23.18 -0.36
CA VAL A 99 4.02 -24.07 -0.68
C VAL A 99 4.36 -25.50 -0.21
N ILE A 100 5.59 -25.97 -0.48
CA ILE A 100 6.12 -27.24 0.08
C ILE A 100 6.20 -27.19 1.62
N ALA A 101 6.58 -26.07 2.22
CA ALA A 101 6.66 -25.92 3.67
C ALA A 101 5.28 -25.88 4.36
N LEU A 102 4.25 -25.36 3.68
CA LEU A 102 2.86 -25.32 4.16
C LEU A 102 2.11 -26.64 3.90
N GLY A 103 2.58 -27.43 2.93
CA GLY A 103 1.96 -28.72 2.55
C GLY A 103 0.61 -28.58 1.82
N GLU A 104 0.26 -27.38 1.38
CA GLU A 104 -1.02 -27.02 0.76
C GLU A 104 -0.77 -26.23 -0.53
N ASP A 105 -1.65 -26.35 -1.53
CA ASP A 105 -1.59 -25.60 -2.78
C ASP A 105 -2.03 -24.14 -2.59
N VAL A 106 -1.48 -23.22 -3.40
CA VAL A 106 -1.92 -21.82 -3.41
C VAL A 106 -3.32 -21.72 -4.02
N TYR A 107 -4.26 -21.18 -3.24
CA TYR A 107 -5.59 -20.85 -3.74
C TYR A 107 -5.60 -19.44 -4.35
N TYR A 108 -5.95 -19.34 -5.63
CA TYR A 108 -6.10 -18.07 -6.36
C TYR A 108 -7.58 -17.69 -6.47
N PRO A 109 -8.09 -16.74 -5.67
CA PRO A 109 -9.48 -16.31 -5.79
C PRO A 109 -9.70 -15.54 -7.10
N PRO A 110 -10.89 -15.62 -7.72
CA PRO A 110 -11.24 -14.75 -8.83
C PRO A 110 -11.22 -13.28 -8.38
N ILE A 111 -10.52 -12.44 -9.13
CA ILE A 111 -10.37 -11.02 -8.81
C ILE A 111 -11.39 -10.22 -9.62
N ASN A 112 -12.06 -9.28 -8.96
CA ASN A 112 -12.89 -8.29 -9.64
C ASN A 112 -12.12 -6.99 -9.86
N ASN A 113 -11.69 -6.76 -11.10
CA ASN A 113 -10.98 -5.54 -11.52
C ASN A 113 -11.92 -4.41 -11.99
N SER A 114 -13.25 -4.53 -11.80
CA SER A 114 -14.18 -3.42 -12.12
C SER A 114 -13.98 -2.22 -11.21
N GLU A 115 -13.43 -2.46 -10.03
CA GLU A 115 -12.96 -1.46 -9.08
C GLU A 115 -11.44 -1.36 -9.20
N VAL A 116 -10.87 -0.24 -8.77
CA VAL A 116 -9.44 0.06 -8.81
C VAL A 116 -8.60 -0.68 -7.74
N PHE A 117 -9.16 -1.78 -7.22
CA PHE A 117 -8.63 -2.54 -6.10
C PHE A 117 -8.53 -4.03 -6.44
N TRP A 118 -7.62 -4.73 -5.76
CA TRP A 118 -7.59 -6.18 -5.72
C TRP A 118 -8.73 -6.71 -4.84
N LEU A 119 -9.95 -6.68 -5.40
CA LEU A 119 -11.18 -7.04 -4.73
C LEU A 119 -11.53 -8.52 -4.96
N PHE A 120 -11.81 -9.24 -3.88
CA PHE A 120 -12.20 -10.66 -3.94
C PHE A 120 -13.28 -10.97 -2.91
N ASP A 121 -13.97 -12.10 -3.10
CA ASP A 121 -15.01 -12.54 -2.17
C ASP A 121 -14.40 -13.08 -0.87
N SER A 122 -14.94 -12.64 0.27
CA SER A 122 -14.53 -13.03 1.62
C SER A 122 -15.74 -13.55 2.40
N ALA A 123 -16.25 -14.71 1.96
CA ALA A 123 -17.56 -15.21 2.37
C ALA A 123 -17.59 -15.84 3.78
N SER A 124 -16.46 -15.93 4.48
CA SER A 124 -16.39 -16.50 5.83
C SER A 124 -15.14 -16.08 6.59
N VAL A 125 -15.20 -16.17 7.91
CA VAL A 125 -14.07 -16.03 8.83
C VAL A 125 -14.10 -17.15 9.85
N ILE A 126 -12.93 -17.58 10.33
CA ILE A 126 -12.81 -18.59 11.39
C ILE A 126 -12.20 -17.91 12.61
N VAL A 127 -12.95 -17.89 13.72
CA VAL A 127 -12.48 -17.35 15.01
C VAL A 127 -12.55 -18.47 16.03
N ASN A 128 -11.41 -18.78 16.68
CA ASN A 128 -11.30 -19.87 17.65
C ASN A 128 -11.93 -21.20 17.15
N ARG A 129 -11.60 -21.61 15.91
CA ARG A 129 -12.13 -22.79 15.21
C ARG A 129 -13.63 -22.77 14.91
N LYS A 130 -14.34 -21.69 15.22
CA LYS A 130 -15.75 -21.51 14.86
C LYS A 130 -15.84 -20.81 13.51
N LEU A 131 -16.47 -21.48 12.54
CA LEU A 131 -16.78 -20.89 11.25
C LEU A 131 -17.93 -19.89 11.37
N ILE A 132 -17.72 -18.69 10.84
CA ILE A 132 -18.71 -17.62 10.75
C ILE A 132 -18.91 -17.30 9.29
N THR A 133 -20.15 -17.40 8.82
CA THR A 133 -20.48 -17.11 7.42
C THR A 133 -20.75 -15.62 7.24
N ARG A 134 -20.11 -15.03 6.23
CA ARG A 134 -20.18 -13.61 5.85
C ARG A 134 -20.66 -13.50 4.40
N ARG A 135 -21.85 -14.03 4.09
CA ARG A 135 -22.35 -14.08 2.69
C ARG A 135 -22.33 -12.69 2.05
N GLY A 136 -21.86 -12.61 0.82
CA GLY A 136 -21.79 -11.36 0.05
C GLY A 136 -20.69 -10.38 0.49
N HIS A 137 -19.90 -10.70 1.50
CA HIS A 137 -18.80 -9.82 1.92
C HIS A 137 -17.63 -9.93 0.95
N LYS A 138 -16.98 -8.79 0.72
CA LYS A 138 -15.80 -8.64 -0.12
C LYS A 138 -14.63 -8.14 0.72
N ALA A 139 -13.43 -8.41 0.26
CA ALA A 139 -12.20 -7.93 0.86
C ALA A 139 -11.30 -7.32 -0.21
N ILE A 140 -10.51 -6.32 0.20
CA ILE A 140 -9.48 -5.71 -0.61
C ILE A 140 -8.14 -6.14 -0.04
N ALA A 141 -7.22 -6.57 -0.89
CA ALA A 141 -5.82 -6.71 -0.50
C ALA A 141 -5.15 -5.34 -0.56
N ASP A 142 -4.79 -4.80 0.61
CA ASP A 142 -4.15 -3.50 0.77
C ASP A 142 -2.93 -3.63 1.69
N ILE A 143 -1.72 -3.46 1.16
CA ILE A 143 -0.47 -3.52 1.92
C ILE A 143 -0.11 -2.18 2.61
N GLY A 144 -0.81 -1.11 2.26
CA GLY A 144 -0.66 0.21 2.86
C GLY A 144 -1.42 0.34 4.18
N MET A 145 -2.43 -0.49 4.42
CA MET A 145 -3.14 -0.53 5.69
C MET A 145 -2.33 -1.26 6.78
N MET A 146 -2.24 -0.66 7.97
CA MET A 146 -1.57 -1.28 9.12
C MET A 146 -2.45 -2.30 9.85
N LEU A 147 -3.77 -2.13 9.79
CA LEU A 147 -4.76 -2.98 10.45
C LEU A 147 -5.69 -3.60 9.42
N ALA A 148 -6.18 -4.80 9.72
CA ALA A 148 -7.26 -5.42 8.97
C ALA A 148 -8.60 -4.86 9.46
N SER A 149 -9.25 -4.04 8.64
CA SER A 149 -10.60 -3.57 8.92
C SER A 149 -11.63 -4.63 8.52
N VAL A 150 -12.58 -4.88 9.41
CA VAL A 150 -13.70 -5.83 9.22
C VAL A 150 -14.99 -5.18 9.68
N ASP A 151 -16.14 -5.76 9.30
CA ASP A 151 -17.45 -5.30 9.80
C ASP A 151 -17.57 -5.49 11.32
N ASP A 152 -18.40 -4.66 11.96
CA ASP A 152 -18.60 -4.64 13.41
C ASP A 152 -18.96 -6.02 13.99
N GLY A 153 -19.78 -6.79 13.28
CA GLY A 153 -20.18 -8.13 13.71
C GLY A 153 -18.98 -9.09 13.77
N THR A 154 -18.13 -9.06 12.75
CA THR A 154 -16.88 -9.82 12.73
C THR A 154 -15.90 -9.33 13.80
N CYS A 155 -15.77 -8.01 13.96
CA CYS A 155 -14.94 -7.37 14.97
C CYS A 155 -15.32 -7.84 16.39
N GLN A 156 -16.62 -7.78 16.71
CA GLN A 156 -17.15 -8.23 18.00
C GLN A 156 -16.82 -9.69 18.28
N VAL A 157 -17.03 -10.59 17.31
CA VAL A 157 -16.76 -12.02 17.54
C VAL A 157 -15.27 -12.31 17.74
N ILE A 158 -14.37 -11.54 17.09
CA ILE A 158 -12.93 -11.63 17.31
C ILE A 158 -12.59 -11.22 18.75
N TYR A 159 -13.08 -10.07 19.20
CA TYR A 159 -12.75 -9.54 20.52
C TYR A 159 -13.45 -10.32 21.66
N ASP A 160 -14.66 -10.81 21.47
CA ASP A 160 -15.35 -11.71 22.43
C ASP A 160 -14.55 -12.99 22.74
N ALA A 161 -13.71 -13.42 21.80
CA ALA A 161 -12.87 -14.60 21.98
C ALA A 161 -11.59 -14.34 22.79
N ILE A 162 -11.29 -13.09 23.14
CA ILE A 162 -10.05 -12.70 23.84
C ILE A 162 -10.40 -12.21 25.26
N PRO A 163 -10.02 -12.92 26.32
CA PRO A 163 -10.33 -12.51 27.68
C PRO A 163 -9.70 -11.17 28.06
N GLY A 164 -10.48 -10.29 28.69
CA GLY A 164 -10.00 -9.03 29.26
C GLY A 164 -9.83 -7.88 28.26
N VAL A 165 -10.24 -8.05 27.00
CA VAL A 165 -10.30 -6.93 26.06
C VAL A 165 -11.52 -6.06 26.35
N TYR A 166 -11.35 -4.76 26.14
CA TYR A 166 -12.42 -3.78 26.19
C TYR A 166 -12.15 -2.72 25.13
N TYR A 167 -13.20 -2.05 24.68
CA TYR A 167 -13.08 -0.90 23.80
C TYR A 167 -12.64 0.31 24.63
N ASP A 168 -11.52 0.93 24.27
CA ASP A 168 -11.03 2.14 24.93
C ASP A 168 -11.65 3.37 24.25
N GLU A 169 -12.62 3.99 24.92
CA GLU A 169 -13.31 5.20 24.42
C GLU A 169 -12.46 6.47 24.59
N ASP A 170 -11.37 6.43 25.35
CA ASP A 170 -10.55 7.59 25.71
C ASP A 170 -9.31 7.76 24.80
N SER A 171 -9.16 6.94 23.76
CA SER A 171 -8.07 6.99 22.77
C SER A 171 -8.38 7.79 21.51
#